data_AF-A0A8E2AXV2-F1
#
_entry.id   AF-A0A8E2AXV2-F1
#
_cell.length_a   1.000
_cell.length_b   1.000
_cell.length_c   1.000
_cell.angle_alpha   90.00
_cell.angle_beta   90.00
_cell.angle_gamma   90.00
#
_symmetry.space_group_name_H-M   'P 1'
#
loop_
_entity.id
_entity.type
_entity.pdbx_description
1 polymer ?
#
loop_
_entity_poly.entity_id
_entity_poly.type
_entity_poly.pdbx_seq_one_letter_code
_entity_poly.pdbx_strand_id
1 'polypeptide(L)'
;MKACQTPNAPAPPSSALPTFYWLVFGVYEPFLTLCGFLGALADPKKAFEQQAPWPSGGPPEAVPLAALVSILQLANVGALCGLVNLFVLSACRKYLLSQPALQEKIVGALLGTLLIGDVMHLSITFWALGESRWDISKWGGVLWVTVVSGLSLMIPRIAWNLGIGRYVDRRDGQQVRRI
;
A
#
# COMPACT_ATOMS: atom_id res chain seq x y z
N MET A 1 -46.01 30.75 1.10
CA MET A 1 -44.81 30.25 0.39
C MET A 1 -44.21 29.13 1.22
N LYS A 2 -44.31 27.86 0.78
CA LYS A 2 -43.66 26.72 1.44
C LYS A 2 -42.19 26.71 1.03
N ALA A 3 -41.30 26.74 2.02
CA ALA A 3 -39.87 26.56 1.77
C ALA A 3 -39.63 25.19 1.13
N CYS A 4 -38.99 25.20 -0.04
CA CYS A 4 -38.50 23.99 -0.69
C CYS A 4 -37.40 23.41 0.20
N GLN A 5 -37.71 22.35 0.95
CA GLN A 5 -36.71 21.57 1.65
C GLN A 5 -35.85 20.88 0.59
N THR A 6 -34.62 21.36 0.42
CA THR A 6 -33.59 20.65 -0.34
C THR A 6 -33.45 19.24 0.22
N PRO A 7 -33.36 18.18 -0.61
CA PRO A 7 -33.18 16.82 -0.14
C PRO A 7 -32.01 16.78 0.84
N ASN A 8 -32.20 16.15 2.01
CA ASN A 8 -31.13 15.95 2.99
C ASN A 8 -29.96 15.25 2.29
N ALA A 9 -28.91 16.02 2.01
CA ALA A 9 -27.66 15.44 1.54
C ALA A 9 -27.20 14.41 2.59
N PRO A 10 -26.69 13.24 2.18
CA PRO A 10 -26.19 12.25 3.13
C PRO A 10 -25.15 12.91 4.04
N ALA A 11 -25.22 12.58 5.34
CA ALA A 11 -24.29 13.12 6.33
C ALA A 11 -22.84 12.86 5.88
N PRO A 12 -21.94 13.85 6.04
CA PRO A 12 -20.55 13.67 5.63
C PRO A 12 -19.91 12.50 6.37
N PRO A 13 -18.95 11.80 5.75
CA PRO A 13 -18.22 10.73 6.43
C PRO A 13 -17.55 11.28 7.70
N SER A 14 -17.60 10.55 8.81
CA SER A 14 -17.10 11.06 10.10
C SER A 14 -15.61 10.81 10.36
N SER A 15 -14.92 10.07 9.48
CA SER A 15 -13.54 9.64 9.67
C SER A 15 -12.72 9.76 8.39
N ALA A 16 -11.48 10.23 8.51
CA ALA A 16 -10.51 10.25 7.41
C ALA A 16 -9.90 8.86 7.17
N LEU A 17 -10.06 7.96 8.14
CA LEU A 17 -9.70 6.55 8.04
C LEU A 17 -10.94 5.65 8.31
N PRO A 18 -11.86 5.55 7.34
CA PRO A 18 -12.97 4.60 7.37
C PRO A 18 -12.51 3.15 7.51
N THR A 19 -13.42 2.27 7.93
CA THR A 19 -13.13 0.84 8.16
C THR A 19 -12.50 0.16 6.95
N PHE A 20 -12.99 0.42 5.74
CA PHE A 20 -12.43 -0.16 4.52
C PHE A 20 -10.92 0.11 4.39
N TYR A 21 -10.52 1.39 4.42
CA TYR A 21 -9.12 1.77 4.28
C TYR A 21 -8.25 1.26 5.43
N TRP A 22 -8.77 1.22 6.66
CA TRP A 22 -8.05 0.62 7.78
C TRP A 22 -7.88 -0.90 7.61
N LEU A 23 -8.83 -1.62 7.05
CA LEU A 23 -8.67 -3.05 6.78
C LEU A 23 -7.61 -3.27 5.69
N VAL A 24 -7.59 -2.45 4.63
CA VAL A 24 -6.60 -2.57 3.56
C VAL A 24 -5.19 -2.26 4.09
N PHE A 25 -4.99 -1.07 4.67
CA PHE A 25 -3.64 -0.60 5.02
C PHE A 25 -3.21 -0.96 6.44
N GLY A 26 -4.16 -1.08 7.37
CA GLY A 26 -3.87 -1.39 8.77
C GLY A 26 -3.89 -2.89 9.08
N VAL A 27 -4.37 -3.76 8.17
CA VAL A 27 -4.43 -5.21 8.40
C VAL A 27 -3.86 -5.99 7.22
N TYR A 28 -4.47 -5.87 6.04
CA TYR A 28 -4.10 -6.66 4.86
C TYR A 28 -2.65 -6.39 4.42
N GLU A 29 -2.24 -5.13 4.32
CA GLU A 29 -0.88 -4.77 3.94
C GLU A 29 0.20 -5.23 4.95
N PRO A 30 0.09 -4.96 6.27
CA PRO A 30 1.04 -5.48 7.25
C PRO A 30 1.14 -7.00 7.20
N PHE A 31 0.00 -7.69 7.05
CA PHE A 31 -0.02 -9.14 6.91
C PHE A 31 0.74 -9.59 5.66
N LEU A 32 0.43 -9.00 4.51
CA LEU A 32 1.06 -9.33 3.23
C LEU A 32 2.59 -9.13 3.27
N THR A 33 3.04 -7.97 3.77
CA THR A 33 4.46 -7.62 3.85
C THR A 33 5.22 -8.50 4.84
N LEU A 34 4.62 -8.85 5.99
CA LEU A 34 5.17 -9.82 6.93
C LEU A 34 5.26 -11.21 6.33
N CYS A 35 4.24 -11.68 5.59
CA CYS A 35 4.30 -12.96 4.88
C CYS A 35 5.43 -12.97 3.84
N GLY A 36 5.61 -11.88 3.09
CA GLY A 36 6.73 -11.73 2.15
C GLY A 36 8.08 -11.85 2.85
N PHE A 37 8.24 -11.19 3.99
CA PHE A 37 9.47 -11.26 4.79
C PHE A 37 9.73 -12.65 5.37
N LEU A 38 8.72 -13.28 5.98
CA LEU A 38 8.83 -14.65 6.50
C LEU A 38 9.15 -15.65 5.38
N GLY A 39 8.57 -15.46 4.19
CA GLY A 39 8.88 -16.27 3.02
C GLY A 39 10.34 -16.11 2.57
N ALA A 40 10.86 -14.88 2.54
CA ALA A 40 12.27 -14.62 2.22
C ALA A 40 13.24 -15.16 3.28
N LEU A 41 12.86 -15.14 4.56
CA LEU A 41 13.64 -15.76 5.63
C LEU A 41 13.68 -17.29 5.51
N ALA A 42 12.56 -17.91 5.12
CA ALA A 42 12.47 -19.36 4.98
C ALA A 42 13.29 -19.89 3.79
N ASP A 43 13.26 -19.19 2.65
CA ASP A 43 14.02 -19.56 1.45
C ASP A 43 14.48 -18.33 0.68
N PRO A 44 15.62 -17.71 1.09
CA PRO A 44 16.12 -16.49 0.44
C PRO A 44 16.60 -16.76 -0.99
N LYS A 45 17.04 -17.99 -1.28
CA LYS A 45 17.47 -18.39 -2.62
C LYS A 45 16.29 -18.34 -3.58
N LYS A 46 15.20 -19.03 -3.26
CA LYS A 46 13.97 -19.02 -4.07
C LYS A 46 13.36 -17.63 -4.15
N ALA A 47 13.37 -16.87 -3.06
CA ALA A 47 12.87 -15.49 -3.06
C ALA A 47 13.65 -14.61 -4.06
N PHE A 48 14.97 -14.79 -4.15
CA PHE A 48 15.82 -14.11 -5.15
C PHE A 48 15.53 -14.62 -6.57
N GLU A 49 15.50 -15.93 -6.78
CA GLU A 49 15.31 -16.54 -8.10
C GLU A 49 13.96 -16.23 -8.74
N GLN A 50 12.94 -15.89 -7.95
CA GLN A 50 11.61 -15.58 -8.46
C GLN A 50 11.36 -14.09 -8.73
N GLN A 51 12.36 -13.22 -8.54
CA GLN A 51 12.25 -11.77 -8.78
C GLN A 51 12.14 -11.41 -10.27
N ALA A 52 12.73 -12.22 -11.16
CA ALA A 52 12.72 -11.96 -12.60
C ALA A 52 12.77 -13.28 -13.39
N PRO A 53 12.30 -13.30 -14.64
CA PRO A 53 12.48 -14.45 -15.53
C PRO A 53 13.98 -14.72 -15.77
N TRP A 54 14.36 -15.99 -15.77
CA TRP A 54 15.70 -16.42 -16.13
C TRP A 54 15.83 -16.63 -17.64
N PRO A 55 17.02 -16.41 -18.22
CA PRO A 55 17.35 -16.89 -19.56
C PRO A 55 17.23 -18.42 -19.67
N SER A 56 17.36 -18.95 -20.88
CA SER A 56 17.15 -20.37 -21.22
C SER A 56 17.95 -21.39 -20.39
N GLY A 57 19.00 -20.96 -19.68
CA GLY A 57 19.81 -21.79 -18.79
C GLY A 57 19.31 -21.92 -17.35
N GLY A 58 18.22 -21.23 -16.99
CA GLY A 58 17.68 -21.22 -15.63
C GLY A 58 18.52 -20.38 -14.64
N PRO A 59 18.18 -20.43 -13.34
CA PRO A 59 18.95 -19.75 -12.30
C PRO A 59 20.35 -20.37 -12.14
N PRO A 60 21.35 -19.57 -11.71
CA PRO A 60 22.66 -20.10 -11.38
C PRO A 60 22.59 -21.07 -10.20
N GLU A 61 23.46 -22.08 -10.20
CA GLU A 61 23.50 -23.10 -9.14
C GLU A 61 23.79 -22.49 -7.76
N ALA A 62 24.73 -21.55 -7.71
CA ALA A 62 25.09 -20.80 -6.51
C ALA A 62 24.67 -19.32 -6.66
N VAL A 63 23.92 -18.83 -5.66
CA VAL A 63 23.57 -17.41 -5.55
C VAL A 63 24.61 -16.71 -4.68
N PRO A 64 25.21 -15.59 -5.13
CA PRO A 64 26.18 -14.85 -4.32
C PRO A 64 25.59 -14.41 -2.96
N LEU A 65 26.38 -14.50 -1.89
CA LEU A 65 25.94 -14.09 -0.55
C LEU A 65 25.41 -12.65 -0.51
N ALA A 66 26.04 -11.74 -1.26
CA ALA A 66 25.58 -10.35 -1.36
C ALA A 66 24.14 -10.24 -1.91
N ALA A 67 23.75 -11.09 -2.86
CA ALA A 67 22.39 -11.13 -3.38
C ALA A 67 21.40 -11.67 -2.35
N LEU A 68 21.78 -12.70 -1.59
CA LEU A 68 20.97 -13.25 -0.50
C LEU A 68 20.78 -12.24 0.65
N VAL A 69 21.82 -11.49 1.01
CA VAL A 69 21.69 -10.40 2.00
C VAL A 69 20.79 -9.30 1.47
N SER A 70 20.93 -8.93 0.19
CA SER A 70 20.13 -7.87 -0.43
C SER A 70 18.63 -8.22 -0.46
N ILE A 71 18.27 -9.47 -0.81
CA ILE A 71 16.87 -9.90 -0.84
C ILE A 71 16.25 -9.93 0.58
N LEU A 72 17.01 -10.36 1.58
CA LEU A 72 16.57 -10.36 2.98
C LEU A 72 16.36 -8.94 3.52
N GLN A 73 17.28 -8.01 3.21
CA GLN A 73 17.14 -6.62 3.60
C GLN A 73 15.96 -5.94 2.90
N LEU A 74 15.75 -6.22 1.61
CA LEU A 74 14.59 -5.73 0.87
C LEU A 74 13.28 -6.20 1.52
N ALA A 75 13.18 -7.50 1.82
CA ALA A 75 11.98 -8.08 2.43
C ALA A 75 11.74 -7.52 3.85
N ASN A 76 12.81 -7.32 4.63
CA ASN A 76 12.75 -6.70 5.95
C ASN A 76 12.22 -5.26 5.89
N VAL A 77 12.70 -4.43 4.96
CA VAL A 77 12.21 -3.06 4.79
C VAL A 77 10.73 -3.06 4.38
N GLY A 78 10.30 -3.98 3.52
CA GLY A 78 8.89 -4.15 3.18
C GLY A 78 8.01 -4.46 4.41
N ALA A 79 8.42 -5.40 5.25
CA ALA A 79 7.73 -5.72 6.50
C ALA A 79 7.71 -4.52 7.48
N LEU A 80 8.80 -3.77 7.57
CA LEU A 80 8.87 -2.56 8.38
C LEU A 80 7.83 -1.52 7.92
N CYS A 81 7.70 -1.28 6.62
CA CYS A 81 6.66 -0.38 6.08
C CYS A 81 5.25 -0.83 6.47
N GLY A 82 4.96 -2.14 6.37
CA GLY A 82 3.69 -2.70 6.81
C GLY A 82 3.43 -2.50 8.31
N LEU A 83 4.43 -2.73 9.16
CA LEU A 83 4.33 -2.51 10.61
C LEU A 83 4.12 -1.03 10.95
N VAL A 84 4.79 -0.11 10.25
CA VAL A 84 4.56 1.33 10.40
C VAL A 84 3.10 1.67 10.10
N ASN A 85 2.55 1.11 9.02
CA ASN A 85 1.13 1.27 8.70
C ASN A 85 0.21 0.73 9.80
N LEU A 86 0.44 -0.50 10.26
CA LEU A 86 -0.34 -1.09 11.36
C LEU A 86 -0.36 -0.18 12.59
N PHE A 87 0.79 0.26 13.07
CA PHE A 87 0.88 1.03 14.30
C PHE A 87 0.35 2.45 14.16
N VAL A 88 0.75 3.18 13.11
CA VAL A 88 0.35 4.58 12.93
C VAL A 88 -1.14 4.67 12.63
N LEU A 89 -1.68 3.81 11.76
CA LEU A 89 -3.11 3.83 11.42
C LEU A 89 -3.98 3.37 12.59
N SER A 90 -3.53 2.40 13.39
CA SER A 90 -4.23 2.00 14.62
C SER A 90 -4.26 3.13 15.65
N ALA A 91 -3.15 3.86 15.83
CA ALA A 91 -3.10 5.04 16.69
C ALA A 91 -4.04 6.15 16.19
N CYS A 92 -4.00 6.46 14.89
CA CYS A 92 -4.90 7.45 14.28
C CYS A 92 -6.37 7.09 14.44
N ARG A 93 -6.72 5.80 14.26
CA ARG A 93 -8.10 5.33 14.41
C ARG A 93 -8.59 5.42 15.84
N LYS A 94 -7.73 5.08 16.81
CA LYS A 94 -8.08 5.04 18.23
C LYS A 94 -8.13 6.43 18.87
N TYR A 95 -7.19 7.30 18.55
CA TYR A 95 -6.96 8.55 19.29
C TYR A 95 -7.40 9.82 18.55
N LEU A 96 -7.59 9.76 17.22
CA LEU A 96 -7.91 10.95 16.41
C LEU A 96 -9.31 10.92 15.79
N LEU A 97 -10.17 10.00 16.22
CA LEU A 97 -11.53 9.89 15.68
C LEU A 97 -12.36 11.18 15.88
N SER A 98 -12.17 11.87 17.00
CA SER A 98 -12.80 13.16 17.28
C SER A 98 -12.17 14.35 16.56
N GLN A 99 -11.03 14.15 15.90
CA GLN A 99 -10.25 15.20 15.21
C GLN A 99 -10.00 14.79 13.75
N PRO A 100 -11.05 14.66 12.93
CA PRO A 100 -10.94 14.07 11.59
C PRO A 100 -10.04 14.86 10.64
N ALA A 101 -9.94 16.18 10.79
CA ALA A 101 -9.00 17.02 10.03
C ALA A 101 -7.52 16.73 10.37
N LEU A 102 -7.21 16.45 11.65
CA LEU A 102 -5.87 16.06 12.07
C LEU A 102 -5.55 14.62 11.65
N GLN A 103 -6.55 13.73 11.79
CA GLN A 103 -6.46 12.36 11.31
C GLN A 103 -6.17 12.32 9.81
N GLU A 104 -6.85 13.14 9.00
CA GLU A 104 -6.60 13.26 7.56
C GLU A 104 -5.16 13.67 7.25
N LYS A 105 -4.63 14.67 7.94
CA LYS A 105 -3.25 15.14 7.71
C LYS A 105 -2.20 14.06 7.98
N ILE A 106 -2.32 13.35 9.10
CA ILE A 106 -1.35 12.32 9.49
C ILE A 106 -1.48 11.10 8.57
N VAL A 107 -2.70 10.60 8.35
CA VAL A 107 -2.94 9.47 7.44
C VAL A 107 -2.53 9.84 6.02
N GLY A 108 -2.75 11.08 5.58
CA GLY A 108 -2.35 11.55 4.26
C GLY A 108 -0.85 11.67 4.07
N ALA A 109 -0.11 12.13 5.08
CA ALA A 109 1.35 12.14 5.03
C ALA A 109 1.91 10.71 4.88
N LEU A 110 1.34 9.75 5.62
CA LEU A 110 1.74 8.35 5.56
C LEU A 110 1.38 7.70 4.22
N LEU A 111 0.09 7.70 3.85
CA LEU A 111 -0.38 7.04 2.63
C LEU A 111 0.09 7.75 1.36
N GLY A 112 0.32 9.06 1.39
CA GLY A 112 0.92 9.81 0.29
C GLY A 112 2.36 9.40 0.04
N THR A 113 3.17 9.27 1.10
CA THR A 113 4.56 8.78 0.98
C THR A 113 4.61 7.37 0.43
N LEU A 114 3.74 6.48 0.92
CA LEU A 114 3.69 5.10 0.46
C LEU A 114 3.14 4.97 -0.97
N LEU A 115 2.22 5.84 -1.40
CA LEU A 115 1.78 5.89 -2.79
C LEU A 115 2.93 6.26 -3.74
N ILE A 116 3.78 7.21 -3.36
CA ILE A 116 5.01 7.50 -4.12
C ILE A 116 5.89 6.25 -4.18
N GLY A 117 6.01 5.55 -3.04
CA GLY A 117 6.68 4.25 -2.94
C GLY A 117 6.15 3.22 -3.94
N ASP A 118 4.83 3.03 -4.04
CA ASP A 118 4.22 2.07 -4.97
C ASP A 118 4.55 2.39 -6.43
N VAL A 119 4.38 3.67 -6.81
CA VAL A 119 4.64 4.13 -8.18
C VAL A 119 6.11 3.91 -8.53
N MET A 120 7.02 4.29 -7.64
CA MET A 120 8.46 4.12 -7.86
C MET A 120 8.84 2.64 -7.91
N HIS A 121 8.33 1.83 -6.98
CA HIS A 121 8.62 0.41 -6.89
C HIS A 121 8.19 -0.35 -8.16
N LEU A 122 6.96 -0.13 -8.63
CA LEU A 122 6.49 -0.76 -9.87
C LEU A 122 7.22 -0.22 -11.11
N SER A 123 7.45 1.09 -11.18
CA SER A 123 8.14 1.70 -12.32
C SER A 123 9.58 1.19 -12.46
N ILE A 124 10.32 1.14 -11.35
CA ILE A 124 11.69 0.60 -11.32
C ILE A 124 11.69 -0.89 -11.65
N THR A 125 10.72 -1.66 -11.14
CA THR A 125 10.61 -3.10 -11.42
C THR A 125 10.41 -3.33 -12.93
N PHE A 126 9.46 -2.66 -13.56
CA PHE A 126 9.23 -2.80 -15.01
C PHE A 126 10.36 -2.24 -15.86
N TRP A 127 11.04 -1.19 -15.41
CA TRP A 127 12.24 -0.69 -16.07
C TRP A 127 13.38 -1.72 -16.00
N ALA A 128 13.65 -2.27 -14.82
CA ALA A 128 14.72 -3.24 -14.59
C ALA A 128 14.48 -4.58 -15.31
N LEU A 129 13.21 -4.98 -15.50
CA LEU A 129 12.86 -6.17 -16.29
C LEU A 129 13.17 -6.02 -17.79
N GLY A 130 13.33 -4.80 -18.31
CA GLY A 130 13.56 -4.57 -19.74
C GLY A 130 12.45 -5.18 -20.59
N GLU A 131 12.81 -5.94 -21.63
CA GLU A 131 11.85 -6.61 -22.51
C GLU A 131 11.07 -7.73 -21.81
N SER A 132 11.63 -8.35 -20.76
CA SER A 132 10.99 -9.44 -20.01
C SER A 132 9.72 -9.00 -19.27
N ARG A 133 9.45 -7.68 -19.17
CA ARG A 133 8.19 -7.15 -18.61
C ARG A 133 6.96 -7.53 -19.45
N TRP A 134 7.14 -7.86 -20.73
CA TRP A 134 6.04 -8.26 -21.60
C TRP A 134 5.85 -9.79 -21.67
N ASP A 135 6.84 -10.55 -21.20
CA ASP A 135 6.82 -12.02 -21.14
C ASP A 135 6.09 -12.52 -19.87
N ILE A 136 4.82 -12.13 -19.73
CA ILE A 136 3.99 -12.38 -18.53
C ILE A 136 3.91 -13.87 -18.16
N SER A 137 3.93 -14.77 -19.17
CA SER A 137 3.89 -16.22 -18.95
C SER A 137 5.13 -16.79 -18.27
N LYS A 138 6.26 -16.05 -18.26
CA LYS A 138 7.52 -16.47 -17.63
C LYS A 138 7.76 -15.82 -16.28
N TRP A 139 6.84 -15.00 -15.78
CA TRP A 139 7.00 -14.34 -14.50
C TRP A 139 7.04 -15.35 -13.36
N GLY A 140 8.03 -15.21 -12.48
CA GLY A 140 8.13 -15.98 -11.26
C GLY A 140 7.02 -15.64 -10.26
N GLY A 141 6.81 -16.53 -9.29
CA GLY A 141 5.78 -16.35 -8.27
C GLY A 141 5.93 -15.04 -7.48
N VAL A 142 7.16 -14.70 -7.07
CA VAL A 142 7.45 -13.44 -6.38
C VAL A 142 7.17 -12.23 -7.27
N LEU A 143 7.57 -12.25 -8.55
CA LEU A 143 7.26 -11.16 -9.47
C LEU A 143 5.74 -10.95 -9.66
N TRP A 144 4.98 -12.03 -9.80
CA TRP A 144 3.51 -11.97 -9.85
C TRP A 144 2.93 -11.35 -8.57
N VAL A 145 3.39 -11.81 -7.41
CA VAL A 145 2.97 -11.27 -6.12
C VAL A 145 3.31 -9.79 -6.03
N THR A 146 4.51 -9.38 -6.41
CA THR A 146 4.96 -7.98 -6.41
C THR A 146 4.01 -7.10 -7.25
N VAL A 147 3.71 -7.49 -8.49
CA VAL A 147 2.85 -6.68 -9.37
C VAL A 147 1.41 -6.64 -8.88
N VAL A 148 0.82 -7.79 -8.57
CA VAL A 148 -0.59 -7.88 -8.14
C VAL A 148 -0.79 -7.18 -6.81
N SER A 149 0.09 -7.40 -5.84
CA SER A 149 -0.02 -6.74 -4.55
C SER A 149 0.32 -5.24 -4.60
N GLY A 150 1.29 -4.84 -5.42
CA GLY A 150 1.57 -3.43 -5.67
C GLY A 150 0.34 -2.71 -6.21
N LEU A 151 -0.36 -3.30 -7.18
CA LEU A 151 -1.61 -2.74 -7.71
C LEU A 151 -2.75 -2.77 -6.67
N SER A 152 -2.88 -3.85 -5.90
CA SER A 152 -3.95 -4.01 -4.90
C SER A 152 -3.85 -3.00 -3.74
N LEU A 153 -2.64 -2.48 -3.46
CA LEU A 153 -2.42 -1.43 -2.47
C LEU A 153 -2.42 -0.02 -3.10
N MET A 154 -1.82 0.13 -4.28
CA MET A 154 -1.71 1.43 -4.95
C MET A 154 -3.09 1.99 -5.32
N ILE A 155 -4.00 1.18 -5.87
CA ILE A 155 -5.33 1.65 -6.31
C ILE A 155 -6.13 2.21 -5.14
N PRO A 156 -6.29 1.50 -3.99
CA PRO A 156 -6.90 2.08 -2.80
C PRO A 156 -6.17 3.32 -2.29
N ARG A 157 -4.84 3.41 -2.38
CA ARG A 157 -4.11 4.61 -1.93
C ARG A 157 -4.39 5.81 -2.83
N ILE A 158 -4.49 5.62 -4.14
CA ILE A 158 -4.93 6.66 -5.07
C ILE A 158 -6.35 7.10 -4.70
N ALA A 159 -7.28 6.15 -4.52
CA ALA A 159 -8.66 6.46 -4.14
C ALA A 159 -8.73 7.24 -2.82
N TRP A 160 -7.93 6.85 -1.82
CA TRP A 160 -7.82 7.56 -0.55
C TRP A 160 -7.29 8.98 -0.76
N ASN A 161 -6.21 9.17 -1.51
CA ASN A 161 -5.64 10.51 -1.76
C ASN A 161 -6.59 11.42 -2.55
N LEU A 162 -7.41 10.85 -3.44
CA LEU A 162 -8.48 11.56 -4.14
C LEU A 162 -9.71 11.88 -3.25
N GLY A 163 -9.74 11.41 -2.00
CA GLY A 163 -10.83 11.67 -1.06
C GLY A 163 -12.09 10.82 -1.28
N ILE A 164 -11.96 9.69 -1.97
CA ILE A 164 -13.07 8.77 -2.26
C ILE A 164 -13.42 7.99 -0.99
N GLY A 165 -14.70 8.01 -0.61
CA GLY A 165 -15.22 7.16 0.47
C GLY A 165 -14.72 7.47 1.90
N ARG A 166 -14.12 8.64 2.14
CA ARG A 166 -13.63 9.08 3.47
C ARG A 166 -13.94 10.55 3.73
N TYR A 167 -13.75 11.02 4.96
CA TYR A 167 -13.80 12.45 5.30
C TYR A 167 -12.68 13.23 4.61
N VAL A 168 -12.99 14.44 4.16
CA VAL A 168 -12.05 15.42 3.59
C VAL A 168 -12.35 16.79 4.20
N ASP A 169 -11.46 17.38 5.01
CA ASP A 169 -11.70 18.64 5.75
C ASP A 169 -12.13 19.79 4.83
N ARG A 170 -11.49 19.91 3.65
CA ARG A 170 -11.85 20.94 2.66
C ARG A 170 -13.29 20.81 2.15
N ARG A 171 -13.80 19.58 2.04
CA ARG A 171 -15.14 19.26 1.49
C ARG A 171 -16.19 19.23 2.60
N ASP A 172 -15.88 18.58 3.72
CA ASP A 172 -16.83 18.17 4.75
C ASP A 172 -16.73 19.05 6.01
N GLY A 173 -15.56 19.63 6.29
CA GLY A 173 -15.31 20.46 7.48
C GLY A 173 -16.06 21.79 7.47
N GLN A 174 -16.49 22.29 6.32
CA GLN A 174 -17.25 23.54 6.21
C GLN A 174 -18.66 23.42 6.80
N GLN A 175 -19.26 22.23 6.82
CA GLN A 175 -20.59 22.02 7.42
C GLN A 175 -20.54 22.09 8.95
N VAL A 176 -19.42 21.67 9.56
CA VAL A 176 -19.24 21.69 11.01
C VAL A 176 -18.94 23.10 11.53
N ARG A 177 -18.23 23.95 10.76
CA ARG A 177 -17.89 25.33 11.17
C ARG A 177 -19.03 26.35 11.05
N ARG A 178 -20.16 25.96 10.46
CA ARG A 178 -21.34 26.84 10.25
C ARG A 178 -22.43 26.65 11.32
N ILE A 179 -22.19 25.80 12.31
CA ILE A 179 -23.04 25.56 13.49
C ILE A 179 -22.34 26.20 14.68
#